data_AF-A0AB38UZZ0-F1
#
_entry.id   AF-A0AB38UZZ0-F1
#
_cell.length_a   1.000
_cell.length_b   1.000
_cell.length_c   1.000
_cell.angle_alpha   90.00
_cell.angle_beta   90.00
_cell.angle_gamma   90.00
#
_symmetry.space_group_name_H-M   'P 1'
#
loop_
_entity.id
_entity.type
_entity.pdbx_description
1 polymer ?
#
loop_
_entity_poly.entity_id
_entity_poly.type
_entity_poly.pdbx_seq_one_letter_code
_entity_poly.pdbx_strand_id
1 'polypeptide(L)'
;MEHVPKGSRLNTLVDRLNQLHIGNQQQAAEAAEAAGEAAWGQTGGIVNGPNGAKLVLPANLKFGEAIMVAPDGTLSVFRGDLYQFLPK
;
A
#
# COMPACT_ATOMS: atom_id res chain seq x y z
N MET A 1 5.59 4.71 26.58
CA MET A 1 4.84 5.01 25.34
C MET A 1 5.64 4.41 24.21
N GLU A 2 5.17 3.29 23.67
CA GLU A 2 5.93 2.46 22.75
C GLU A 2 6.05 3.17 21.39
N HIS A 3 7.28 3.46 20.99
CA HIS A 3 7.60 3.88 19.63
C HIS A 3 7.36 2.68 18.71
N VAL A 4 6.12 2.50 18.24
CA VAL A 4 5.85 1.63 17.10
C VAL A 4 6.64 2.20 15.93
N PRO A 5 7.62 1.46 15.36
CA PRO A 5 8.35 1.93 14.19
C PRO A 5 7.33 2.27 13.11
N LYS A 6 7.46 3.43 12.46
CA LYS A 6 6.47 3.92 11.48
C LYS A 6 6.19 2.88 10.38
N GLY A 7 7.19 2.09 9.98
CA GLY A 7 7.03 1.00 9.02
C GLY A 7 6.38 -0.28 9.56
N SER A 8 6.34 -0.51 10.88
CA SER A 8 5.67 -1.68 11.47
C SER A 8 4.16 -1.62 11.34
N ARG A 9 3.59 -0.41 11.34
CA ARG A 9 2.13 -0.21 11.28
C ARG A 9 1.56 -0.63 9.92
N LEU A 10 2.30 -0.39 8.84
CA LEU A 10 1.92 -0.79 7.48
C LEU A 10 2.02 -2.30 7.26
N ASN A 11 3.08 -2.93 7.76
CA ASN A 11 3.19 -4.39 7.72
C ASN A 11 2.00 -5.05 8.41
N THR A 12 1.66 -4.61 9.63
CA THR A 12 0.49 -5.16 10.36
C THR A 12 -0.83 -4.94 9.62
N LEU A 13 -1.00 -3.81 8.93
CA LEU A 13 -2.19 -3.55 8.11
C LEU A 13 -2.26 -4.49 6.91
N VAL A 14 -1.15 -4.65 6.19
CA VAL A 14 -1.05 -5.56 5.04
C VAL A 14 -1.28 -7.00 5.44
N ASP A 15 -0.69 -7.45 6.57
CA ASP A 15 -0.92 -8.78 7.12
C ASP A 15 -2.41 -9.03 7.42
N ARG A 16 -3.10 -8.05 8.03
CA ARG A 16 -4.56 -8.15 8.27
C ARG A 16 -5.37 -8.18 6.99
N LEU A 17 -5.00 -7.40 5.98
CA LEU A 17 -5.69 -7.40 4.69
C LEU A 17 -5.49 -8.73 3.96
N ASN A 18 -4.30 -9.31 4.01
CA ASN A 18 -4.02 -10.64 3.48
C ASN A 18 -4.85 -11.73 4.18
N GLN A 19 -5.09 -11.61 5.48
CA GLN A 19 -5.98 -12.51 6.23
C GLN A 19 -7.46 -12.42 5.83
N LEU A 20 -7.86 -11.41 5.06
CA LEU A 20 -9.21 -11.33 4.49
C LEU A 20 -9.33 -12.10 3.17
N HIS A 21 -8.23 -12.65 2.64
CA HIS A 21 -8.20 -13.48 1.43
C HIS A 21 -8.96 -12.83 0.25
N ILE A 22 -8.71 -11.54 0.02
CA ILE A 22 -9.34 -10.80 -1.07
C ILE A 22 -8.71 -11.25 -2.40
N GLY A 23 -9.37 -12.17 -3.10
CA GLY A 23 -8.84 -12.75 -4.36
C GLY A 23 -8.97 -11.85 -5.60
N ASN A 24 -9.57 -10.66 -5.47
CA ASN A 24 -9.67 -9.70 -6.56
C ASN A 24 -8.71 -8.53 -6.33
N GLN A 25 -7.78 -8.33 -7.27
CA GLN A 25 -6.77 -7.27 -7.18
C GLN A 25 -7.36 -5.86 -7.00
N GLN A 26 -8.47 -5.55 -7.65
CA GLN A 26 -9.10 -4.22 -7.54
C GLN A 26 -9.67 -4.03 -6.13
N GLN A 27 -10.40 -5.01 -5.62
CA GLN A 27 -10.95 -4.95 -4.25
C GLN A 27 -9.84 -4.89 -3.20
N ALA A 28 -8.75 -5.64 -3.40
CA ALA A 28 -7.59 -5.62 -2.52
C ALA A 28 -6.90 -4.24 -2.54
N ALA A 29 -6.83 -3.59 -3.71
CA ALA A 29 -6.29 -2.24 -3.85
C ALA A 29 -7.18 -1.17 -3.20
N GLU A 30 -8.50 -1.28 -3.31
CA GLU A 30 -9.44 -0.37 -2.63
C GLU A 30 -9.39 -0.54 -1.11
N ALA A 31 -9.32 -1.79 -0.62
CA ALA A 31 -9.15 -2.05 0.81
C ALA A 31 -7.79 -1.55 1.33
N ALA A 32 -6.73 -1.70 0.54
CA ALA A 32 -5.42 -1.13 0.83
C ALA A 32 -5.42 0.40 0.83
N GLU A 33 -6.19 1.04 -0.04
CA GLU A 33 -6.34 2.49 -0.08
C GLU A 33 -7.02 3.01 1.19
N ALA A 34 -8.14 2.41 1.59
CA ALA A 34 -8.82 2.76 2.84
C ALA A 34 -7.91 2.55 4.06
N ALA A 35 -7.16 1.45 4.09
CA ALA A 35 -6.20 1.19 5.16
C ALA A 35 -5.00 2.17 5.12
N GLY A 36 -4.54 2.53 3.93
CA GLY A 36 -3.48 3.49 3.69
C GLY A 36 -3.88 4.90 4.15
N GLU A 37 -5.12 5.31 3.92
CA GLU A 37 -5.66 6.57 4.43
C GLU A 37 -5.63 6.61 5.96
N ALA A 38 -6.01 5.53 6.63
CA ALA A 38 -5.92 5.43 8.09
C ALA A 38 -4.47 5.46 8.61
N ALA A 39 -3.50 4.99 7.82
CA ALA A 39 -2.08 4.94 8.19
C ALA A 39 -1.35 6.27 7.93
N TRP A 40 -1.61 6.89 6.78
CA TRP A 40 -0.91 8.09 6.30
C TRP A 40 -1.69 9.39 6.48
N GLY A 41 -2.99 9.30 6.82
CA GLY A 41 -3.93 10.41 6.86
C GLY A 41 -4.56 10.73 5.51
N GLN A 42 -3.81 10.55 4.41
CA GLN A 42 -4.29 10.74 3.04
C GLN A 42 -3.50 9.89 2.05
N THR A 43 -4.19 9.25 1.10
CA THR A 43 -3.58 8.55 -0.03
C THR A 43 -3.48 9.46 -1.25
N GLY A 44 -2.51 9.16 -2.13
CA GLY A 44 -2.35 9.77 -3.44
C GLY A 44 -3.10 9.00 -4.53
N GLY A 45 -3.80 7.93 -4.16
CA GLY A 45 -4.54 7.07 -5.07
C GLY A 45 -3.86 5.74 -5.37
N ILE A 46 -4.56 4.95 -6.17
CA ILE A 46 -4.10 3.66 -6.72
C ILE A 46 -3.47 3.91 -8.10
N VAL A 47 -2.22 3.50 -8.28
CA VAL A 47 -1.50 3.55 -9.55
C VAL A 47 -1.15 2.15 -10.05
N ASN A 48 -0.84 2.02 -11.34
CA ASN A 48 -0.33 0.77 -11.89
C ASN A 48 1.17 0.68 -11.59
N GLY A 49 1.56 -0.42 -10.96
CA GLY A 49 2.94 -0.76 -10.67
C GLY A 49 3.56 -1.71 -11.71
N PRO A 50 4.82 -2.10 -11.50
CA PRO A 50 5.49 -3.08 -12.36
C PRO A 50 4.81 -4.45 -12.28
N ASN A 51 5.01 -5.27 -13.32
CA ASN A 51 4.55 -6.66 -13.38
C ASN A 51 3.02 -6.83 -13.23
N GLY A 52 2.24 -5.81 -13.59
CA GLY A 52 0.78 -5.84 -13.47
C GLY A 52 0.26 -5.69 -12.04
N ALA A 53 1.12 -5.37 -11.07
CA ALA A 53 0.70 -5.03 -9.72
C ALA A 53 0.00 -3.66 -9.69
N LYS A 54 -0.81 -3.42 -8.66
CA LYS A 54 -1.31 -2.09 -8.31
C LYS A 54 -0.53 -1.58 -7.10
N LEU A 55 -0.36 -0.27 -7.00
CA LEU A 55 0.31 0.39 -5.89
C LEU A 55 -0.61 1.45 -5.30
N VAL A 56 -0.81 1.40 -3.99
CA VAL A 56 -1.45 2.48 -3.22
C VAL A 56 -0.34 3.38 -2.71
N LEU A 57 -0.35 4.62 -3.20
CA LEU A 57 0.62 5.62 -2.80
C LEU A 57 0.08 6.49 -1.66
N PRO A 58 0.91 6.92 -0.71
CA PRO A 58 0.56 8.03 0.17
C PRO A 58 0.48 9.34 -0.61
N ALA A 59 -0.31 10.30 -0.12
CA ALA A 59 -0.31 11.65 -0.68
C ALA A 59 1.07 12.34 -0.52
N ASN A 60 1.79 12.00 0.57
CA ASN A 60 3.15 12.46 0.80
C ASN A 60 4.16 11.36 0.47
N LEU A 61 4.71 11.41 -0.75
CA LEU A 61 5.68 10.42 -1.23
C LEU A 61 6.99 10.36 -0.43
N LYS A 62 7.27 11.36 0.42
CA LYS A 62 8.44 11.37 1.32
C LYS A 62 8.37 10.30 2.40
N PHE A 63 7.22 9.65 2.61
CA PHE A 63 7.14 8.49 3.50
C PHE A 63 8.00 7.33 3.00
N GLY A 64 8.23 7.21 1.69
CA GLY A 64 9.06 6.15 1.11
C GLY A 64 8.49 4.74 1.27
N GLU A 65 7.20 4.64 1.60
CA GLU A 65 6.48 3.39 1.79
C GLU A 65 5.16 3.42 1.02
N ALA A 66 4.81 2.32 0.36
CA ALA A 66 3.57 2.13 -0.39
C ALA A 66 3.02 0.73 -0.16
N ILE A 67 1.74 0.51 -0.47
CA ILE A 67 1.15 -0.84 -0.47
C ILE A 67 1.10 -1.34 -1.90
N MET A 68 1.73 -2.46 -2.17
CA MET A 68 1.67 -3.16 -3.45
C MET A 68 0.64 -4.27 -3.38
N VAL A 69 -0.13 -4.42 -4.45
CA VAL A 69 -1.17 -5.43 -4.60
C VAL A 69 -0.88 -6.22 -5.87
N ALA A 70 -0.47 -7.46 -5.69
CA ALA A 70 -0.20 -8.39 -6.78
C ALA A 70 -1.49 -8.75 -7.54
N PRO A 71 -1.38 -9.26 -8.79
CA PRO A 71 -2.55 -9.63 -9.60
C PRO A 71 -3.47 -10.68 -8.97
N ASP A 72 -2.94 -11.50 -8.07
CA ASP A 72 -3.67 -12.52 -7.31
C ASP A 72 -4.40 -11.94 -6.07
N GLY A 73 -4.29 -10.64 -5.84
CA GLY A 73 -4.85 -9.95 -4.67
C GLY A 73 -3.95 -9.92 -3.45
N THR A 74 -2.76 -10.54 -3.50
CA THR A 74 -1.81 -10.52 -2.38
C THR A 74 -1.25 -9.12 -2.15
N LEU A 75 -1.27 -8.67 -0.91
CA LEU A 75 -0.75 -7.36 -0.50
C LEU A 75 0.67 -7.48 0.07
N SER A 76 1.49 -6.46 -0.17
CA SER A 76 2.86 -6.35 0.36
C SER A 76 3.23 -4.90 0.58
N VAL A 77 4.12 -4.61 1.52
CA VAL A 77 4.64 -3.26 1.72
C VAL A 77 5.86 -3.06 0.81
N PHE A 78 5.79 -2.06 -0.06
CA PHE A 78 6.94 -1.57 -0.80
C PHE A 78 7.64 -0.48 0.01
N ARG A 79 8.96 -0.52 0.08
CA ARG A 79 9.79 0.54 0.67
C ARG A 79 10.85 0.98 -0.33
N GLY A 80 10.92 2.28 -0.61
CA GLY A 80 11.87 2.84 -1.56
C GLY A 80 11.41 4.17 -2.13
N ASP A 81 12.01 4.56 -3.25
CA ASP A 81 11.65 5.77 -3.96
C ASP A 81 10.25 5.63 -4.59
N LEU A 82 9.26 6.40 -4.13
CA LEU A 82 7.91 6.34 -4.67
C LEU A 82 7.73 7.21 -5.92
N TYR A 83 8.65 8.15 -6.18
CA TYR A 83 8.60 9.02 -7.35
C TYR A 83 8.75 8.22 -8.65
N GLN A 84 9.34 7.02 -8.58
CA GLN A 84 9.48 6.11 -9.72
C GLN A 84 8.14 5.62 -10.31
N PHE A 85 7.06 5.69 -9.52
CA PHE A 85 5.73 5.22 -9.92
C PHE A 85 4.81 6.34 -10.41
N LEU A 86 5.27 7.60 -10.35
CA LEU A 86 4.54 8.70 -10.95
C LEU A 86 4.74 8.72 -12.47
N PRO A 87 3.70 9.08 -13.25
CA PRO A 87 3.89 9.37 -14.66
C PRO A 87 4.90 10.51 -14.82
N LYS A 88 5.82 10.36 -15.77
CA LYS A 88 6.81 11.39 -16.13
C LYS A 88 6.19 12.51 -16.95
#